data_AF-A0A9E0JYQ2-F1
#
_entry.id   AF-A0A9E0JYQ2-F1
#
_cell.length_a   1.000
_cell.length_b   1.000
_cell.length_c   1.000
_cell.angle_alpha   90.00
_cell.angle_beta   90.00
_cell.angle_gamma   90.00
#
_symmetry.space_group_name_H-M   'P 1'
#
loop_
_entity.id
_entity.type
_entity.pdbx_description
1 polymer ?
#
loop_
_entity_poly.entity_id
_entity_poly.type
_entity_poly.pdbx_seq_one_letter_code
_entity_poly.pdbx_strand_id
1 'polypeptide(L)'
;MNKLELYVCSNLCPEINYLLTIMDYPAVTVIEYPCACLINDNHNIISTLLQNNEHNSADKVIICSKTCGIFKFLPAIDVSYQVKTLEYCHEYLVTPTTFENLVQDGNYLVTTGWLQAWAKNLKQAGFDEITAPRFFKDFCTKLIFLNTAISPNSINELKACANYLKLPYEDLPCTLQYLTLFLENIILKWRFSSFEEKANNLSYLRRENAKYAAMVDIIQKFSNTKTKTAIITEVKNILTLILGANS
;
A
#
# COMPACT_ATOMS: atom_id res chain seq x y z
N MET A 1 -4.66 16.41 6.65
CA MET A 1 -4.21 15.72 5.42
C MET A 1 -4.45 14.26 5.65
N ASN A 2 -5.09 13.55 4.71
CA ASN A 2 -5.15 12.09 4.78
C ASN A 2 -3.70 11.58 4.77
N LYS A 3 -3.44 10.49 5.50
CA LYS A 3 -2.17 9.77 5.47
C LYS A 3 -2.39 8.46 4.72
N LEU A 4 -1.32 7.95 4.12
CA LEU A 4 -1.31 6.65 3.44
C LEU A 4 -0.35 5.72 4.18
N GLU A 5 -0.84 4.57 4.60
CA GLU A 5 -0.03 3.51 5.19
C GLU A 5 0.20 2.39 4.16
N LEU A 6 1.46 2.13 3.83
CA LEU A 6 1.88 1.03 2.98
C LEU A 6 2.36 -0.13 3.85
N TYR A 7 1.59 -1.22 3.86
CA TYR A 7 1.93 -2.45 4.55
C TYR A 7 2.78 -3.31 3.61
N VAL A 8 4.03 -3.57 4.00
CA VAL A 8 5.05 -4.17 3.13
C VAL A 8 5.78 -5.31 3.85
N CYS A 9 6.04 -6.40 3.13
CA CYS A 9 6.82 -7.53 3.63
C CYS A 9 8.27 -7.12 3.92
N SER A 10 8.83 -7.62 5.01
CA SER A 10 10.25 -7.45 5.39
C SER A 10 11.23 -7.69 4.24
N ASN A 11 10.91 -8.57 3.30
CA ASN A 11 11.79 -8.89 2.17
C ASN A 11 11.89 -7.77 1.11
N LEU A 12 10.90 -6.90 1.01
CA LEU A 12 10.83 -5.78 0.03
C LEU A 12 10.86 -4.40 0.72
N CYS A 13 10.77 -4.39 2.05
CA CYS A 13 10.74 -3.18 2.87
C CYS A 13 11.95 -2.24 2.61
N PRO A 14 13.20 -2.74 2.47
CA PRO A 14 14.34 -1.87 2.21
C PRO A 14 14.21 -1.06 0.91
N GLU A 15 13.80 -1.71 -0.17
CA GLU A 15 13.63 -1.08 -1.49
C GLU A 15 12.52 -0.01 -1.47
N ILE A 16 11.38 -0.30 -0.82
CA ILE A 16 10.28 0.66 -0.73
C ILE A 16 10.66 1.85 0.14
N ASN A 17 11.29 1.65 1.30
CA ASN A 17 11.74 2.75 2.16
C ASN A 17 12.76 3.65 1.47
N TYR A 18 13.70 3.05 0.73
CA TYR A 18 14.67 3.81 -0.06
C TYR A 18 13.97 4.69 -1.10
N LEU A 19 13.01 4.13 -1.85
CA LEU A 19 12.25 4.89 -2.84
C LEU A 19 11.43 6.02 -2.23
N LEU A 20 10.71 5.78 -1.13
CA LEU A 20 9.92 6.83 -0.48
C LEU A 20 10.78 7.98 0.05
N THR A 21 12.02 7.68 0.47
CA THR A 21 12.99 8.71 0.88
C THR A 21 13.38 9.61 -0.29
N ILE A 22 13.57 9.03 -1.49
CA ILE A 22 13.94 9.78 -2.70
C ILE A 22 12.74 10.53 -3.27
N MET A 23 11.56 9.92 -3.24
CA MET A 23 10.34 10.49 -3.80
C MET A 23 9.74 11.62 -2.95
N ASP A 24 10.20 11.78 -1.70
CA ASP A 24 9.82 12.84 -0.76
C ASP A 24 8.29 12.97 -0.54
N TYR A 25 7.67 11.87 -0.11
CA TYR A 25 6.25 11.82 0.23
C TYR A 25 6.02 11.68 1.75
N PRO A 26 6.04 12.77 2.54
CA PRO A 26 5.96 12.72 4.00
C PRO A 26 4.60 12.26 4.55
N ALA A 27 3.55 12.26 3.71
CA ALA A 27 2.23 11.77 4.07
C ALA A 27 2.07 10.25 3.89
N VAL A 28 3.10 9.57 3.38
CA VAL A 28 3.14 8.13 3.13
C VAL A 28 4.08 7.48 4.15
N THR A 29 3.59 6.49 4.87
CA THR A 29 4.38 5.76 5.89
C THR A 29 4.39 4.28 5.57
N VAL A 30 5.53 3.62 5.76
CA VAL A 30 5.66 2.16 5.60
C VAL A 30 5.46 1.48 6.94
N ILE A 31 4.63 0.45 6.95
CA ILE A 31 4.45 -0.46 8.07
C ILE A 31 4.95 -1.83 7.62
N GLU A 32 6.09 -2.23 8.18
CA GLU A 32 6.68 -3.53 7.87
C GLU A 32 5.91 -4.66 8.56
N TYR A 33 5.60 -5.71 7.82
CA TYR A 33 5.15 -6.99 8.36
C TYR A 33 6.18 -8.09 8.07
N PRO A 34 6.34 -9.07 9.00
CA PRO A 34 7.30 -10.15 8.80
C PRO A 34 6.90 -11.06 7.64
N CYS A 35 7.87 -11.70 6.99
CA CYS A 35 7.62 -12.61 5.87
C CYS A 35 6.53 -13.65 6.19
N ALA A 36 5.36 -13.49 5.56
CA ALA A 36 4.19 -14.35 5.75
C ALA A 36 4.31 -15.71 5.04
N CYS A 37 5.32 -15.88 4.18
CA CYS A 37 5.59 -17.12 3.47
C CYS A 37 6.43 -18.12 4.30
N LEU A 38 6.99 -17.68 5.43
CA LEU A 38 7.75 -18.50 6.37
C LEU A 38 6.88 -18.78 7.62
N ILE A 39 7.01 -19.99 8.17
CA ILE A 39 6.14 -20.72 9.11
C ILE A 39 5.54 -19.91 10.30
N ASN A 40 4.35 -20.36 10.75
CA ASN A 40 3.44 -20.03 11.88
C ASN A 40 3.75 -18.90 12.90
N ASP A 41 4.97 -18.68 13.39
CA ASP A 41 5.21 -17.72 14.50
C ASP A 41 4.91 -16.27 14.10
N ASN A 42 5.01 -15.97 12.80
CA ASN A 42 4.69 -14.66 12.24
C ASN A 42 3.16 -14.38 12.22
N HIS A 43 2.31 -15.39 12.41
CA HIS A 43 0.85 -15.26 12.32
C HIS A 43 0.29 -14.33 13.40
N ASN A 44 0.76 -14.47 14.65
CA ASN A 44 0.32 -13.63 15.76
C ASN A 44 0.76 -12.18 15.57
N ILE A 45 1.96 -11.97 15.02
CA ILE A 45 2.49 -10.62 14.75
C ILE A 45 1.67 -9.95 13.65
N ILE A 46 1.43 -10.63 12.53
CA ILE A 46 0.68 -10.06 11.39
C ILE A 46 -0.77 -9.78 11.81
N SER A 47 -1.44 -10.72 12.47
CA SER A 47 -2.81 -10.51 12.95
C SER A 47 -2.92 -9.34 13.92
N THR A 48 -2.01 -9.24 14.90
CA THR A 48 -1.97 -8.12 15.85
C THR A 48 -1.70 -6.80 15.16
N LEU A 49 -0.79 -6.78 14.18
CA LEU A 49 -0.44 -5.58 13.42
C LEU A 49 -1.60 -5.07 12.56
N LEU A 50 -2.37 -5.98 11.97
CA LEU A 50 -3.56 -5.61 11.19
C LEU A 50 -4.71 -5.15 12.11
N GLN A 51 -4.97 -5.86 13.20
CA GLN A 51 -6.05 -5.53 14.16
C GLN A 51 -5.82 -4.19 14.87
N ASN A 52 -4.60 -3.91 15.35
CA ASN A 52 -4.30 -2.68 16.09
C ASN A 52 -4.46 -1.42 15.24
N ASN A 53 -4.37 -1.54 13.92
CA ASN A 53 -4.46 -0.42 13.01
C ASN A 53 -5.86 -0.22 12.43
N GLU A 54 -6.84 -1.10 12.71
CA GLU A 54 -8.22 -1.00 12.17
C GLU A 54 -8.85 0.38 12.40
N HIS A 55 -8.61 1.01 13.55
CA HIS A 55 -9.22 2.30 13.93
C HIS A 55 -8.49 3.58 13.47
N ASN A 56 -7.39 3.47 12.72
CA ASN A 56 -6.69 4.66 12.22
C ASN A 56 -7.40 5.25 10.98
N SER A 57 -7.46 6.59 10.87
CA SER A 57 -8.09 7.32 9.76
C SER A 57 -7.23 7.41 8.49
N ALA A 58 -6.11 6.68 8.45
CA ALA A 58 -5.24 6.60 7.28
C ALA A 58 -5.81 5.62 6.25
N ASP A 59 -5.62 5.94 4.97
CA ASP A 59 -5.85 4.98 3.88
C ASP A 59 -4.78 3.89 3.96
N LYS A 60 -5.17 2.63 3.84
CA LYS A 60 -4.26 1.49 4.03
C LYS A 60 -4.12 0.69 2.74
N VAL A 61 -2.88 0.47 2.33
CA VAL A 61 -2.55 -0.33 1.14
C VAL A 61 -1.60 -1.45 1.52
N ILE A 62 -1.97 -2.69 1.19
CA ILE A 62 -1.12 -3.86 1.36
C ILE A 62 -0.45 -4.18 0.02
N ILE A 63 0.88 -4.26 0.02
CA ILE A 63 1.68 -4.65 -1.15
C ILE A 63 2.21 -6.06 -0.92
N CYS A 64 1.83 -7.01 -1.79
CA CYS A 64 2.23 -8.41 -1.70
C CYS A 64 2.14 -9.13 -3.05
N SER A 65 2.47 -10.43 -3.10
CA SER A 65 2.13 -11.27 -4.26
C SER A 65 0.74 -11.90 -4.10
N LYS A 66 0.13 -12.36 -5.20
CA LYS A 66 -1.15 -13.08 -5.18
C LYS A 66 -1.11 -14.37 -4.36
N THR A 67 0.06 -14.96 -4.23
CA THR A 67 0.31 -16.21 -3.49
C THR A 67 0.80 -15.97 -2.05
N CYS A 68 0.85 -14.72 -1.61
CA CYS A 68 1.37 -14.37 -0.29
C CYS A 68 0.53 -14.96 0.85
N GLY A 69 1.19 -15.46 1.89
CA GLY A 69 0.51 -15.96 3.09
C GLY A 69 -0.31 -14.91 3.84
N ILE A 70 -0.12 -13.62 3.55
CA ILE A 70 -0.80 -12.52 4.24
C ILE A 70 -2.33 -12.58 4.11
N PHE A 71 -2.85 -13.14 3.01
CA PHE A 71 -4.28 -13.27 2.77
C PHE A 71 -5.00 -14.09 3.85
N LYS A 72 -4.29 -14.96 4.57
CA LYS A 72 -4.85 -15.75 5.68
C LYS A 72 -5.17 -14.91 6.92
N PHE A 73 -4.59 -13.71 7.04
CA PHE A 73 -4.76 -12.83 8.20
C PHE A 73 -5.64 -11.63 7.90
N LEU A 74 -6.06 -11.45 6.64
CA LEU A 74 -6.97 -10.38 6.30
C LEU A 74 -8.36 -10.71 6.84
N PRO A 75 -9.02 -9.77 7.55
CA PRO A 75 -10.38 -9.96 8.02
C PRO A 75 -11.32 -10.21 6.83
N ALA A 76 -12.20 -11.21 6.95
CA ALA A 76 -13.06 -11.67 5.86
C ALA A 76 -14.10 -10.63 5.37
N ILE A 77 -14.32 -9.54 6.12
CA ILE A 77 -15.41 -8.58 5.90
C ILE A 77 -14.92 -7.12 5.85
N ASP A 78 -13.64 -6.82 6.05
CA ASP A 78 -13.24 -5.42 6.23
C ASP A 78 -12.82 -4.70 4.94
N VAL A 79 -13.46 -3.55 4.70
CA VAL A 79 -13.27 -2.65 3.54
C VAL A 79 -12.07 -1.71 3.76
N SER A 80 -11.37 -1.84 4.88
CA SER A 80 -10.37 -0.89 5.35
C SER A 80 -9.01 -0.97 4.64
N TYR A 81 -8.74 -2.06 3.90
CA TYR A 81 -7.47 -2.28 3.20
C TYR A 81 -7.65 -2.41 1.69
N GLN A 82 -6.88 -1.65 0.92
CA GLN A 82 -6.68 -1.91 -0.50
C GLN A 82 -5.50 -2.85 -0.70
N VAL A 83 -5.69 -3.96 -1.40
CA VAL A 83 -4.58 -4.89 -1.70
C VAL A 83 -4.07 -4.65 -3.12
N LYS A 84 -2.76 -4.47 -3.27
CA LYS A 84 -2.06 -4.34 -4.56
C LYS A 84 -1.11 -5.52 -4.73
N THR A 85 -1.28 -6.25 -5.82
CA THR A 85 -0.58 -7.53 -6.05
C THR A 85 0.07 -7.62 -7.42
N LEU A 86 1.20 -8.31 -7.45
CA LEU A 86 1.77 -8.97 -8.64
C LEU A 86 1.69 -10.49 -8.47
N GLU A 87 2.06 -11.28 -9.49
CA GLU A 87 2.01 -12.74 -9.39
C GLU A 87 3.02 -13.25 -8.36
N TYR A 88 4.24 -12.74 -8.41
CA TYR A 88 5.35 -13.13 -7.52
C TYR A 88 6.02 -11.92 -6.87
N CYS A 89 6.54 -12.09 -5.65
CA CYS A 89 7.19 -10.99 -4.91
C CYS A 89 8.43 -10.44 -5.62
N HIS A 90 9.12 -11.25 -6.41
CA HIS A 90 10.32 -10.85 -7.14
C HIS A 90 10.00 -9.98 -8.37
N GLU A 91 8.77 -10.03 -8.88
CA GLU A 91 8.33 -9.20 -10.01
C GLU A 91 8.31 -7.70 -9.68
N TYR A 92 8.38 -7.34 -8.40
CA TYR A 92 8.59 -5.95 -8.02
C TYR A 92 9.98 -5.42 -8.43
N LEU A 93 10.97 -6.29 -8.63
CA LEU A 93 12.36 -5.91 -8.94
C LEU A 93 12.81 -6.33 -10.34
N VAL A 94 12.15 -7.33 -10.94
CA VAL A 94 12.45 -7.83 -12.28
C VAL A 94 11.16 -8.02 -13.09
N THR A 95 11.26 -8.09 -14.41
CA THR A 95 10.09 -8.37 -15.24
C THR A 95 9.60 -9.81 -15.03
N PRO A 96 8.31 -10.11 -15.30
CA PRO A 96 7.79 -11.47 -15.24
C PRO A 96 8.61 -12.47 -16.07
N THR A 97 9.00 -12.08 -17.29
CA THR A 97 9.85 -12.91 -18.16
C THR A 97 11.23 -13.19 -17.56
N THR A 98 11.87 -12.17 -16.97
CA THR A 98 13.17 -12.37 -16.31
C THR A 98 13.03 -13.27 -15.08
N PHE A 99 11.98 -13.08 -14.28
CA PHE A 99 11.67 -13.95 -13.14
C PHE A 99 11.50 -15.41 -13.58
N GLU A 100 10.65 -15.66 -14.58
CA GLU A 100 10.37 -17.00 -15.10
C GLU A 100 11.64 -17.68 -15.61
N ASN A 101 12.45 -17.00 -16.41
CA ASN A 101 13.70 -17.56 -16.94
C ASN A 101 14.65 -17.95 -15.81
N LEU A 102 14.84 -17.07 -14.82
CA LEU A 102 15.74 -17.35 -13.71
C LEU A 102 15.25 -18.54 -12.86
N VAL A 103 13.94 -18.65 -12.62
CA VAL A 103 13.38 -19.78 -11.87
C VAL A 103 13.47 -21.08 -12.67
N GLN A 104 13.23 -21.05 -13.98
CA GLN A 104 13.36 -22.21 -14.87
C GLN A 104 14.78 -22.77 -14.92
N ASP A 105 15.79 -21.91 -14.80
CA ASP A 105 17.20 -22.30 -14.67
C ASP A 105 17.54 -22.94 -13.30
N GLY A 106 16.53 -23.14 -12.44
CA GLY A 106 16.68 -23.77 -11.12
C GLY A 106 17.25 -22.84 -10.06
N ASN A 107 17.21 -21.52 -10.28
CA ASN A 107 17.81 -20.55 -9.36
C ASN A 107 16.86 -20.20 -8.20
N TYR A 108 17.45 -19.89 -7.04
CA TYR A 108 16.71 -19.30 -5.93
C TYR A 108 16.99 -17.81 -5.82
N LEU A 109 15.95 -17.00 -6.02
CA LEU A 109 16.04 -15.54 -6.04
C LEU A 109 15.93 -14.96 -4.63
N VAL A 110 16.85 -14.06 -4.28
CA VAL A 110 16.88 -13.37 -2.99
C VAL A 110 16.92 -11.86 -3.18
N THR A 111 16.29 -11.13 -2.26
CA THR A 111 16.23 -9.66 -2.22
C THR A 111 17.07 -9.10 -1.08
N THR A 112 17.24 -7.78 -1.00
CA THR A 112 18.02 -7.15 0.07
C THR A 112 17.42 -7.46 1.44
N GLY A 113 16.10 -7.31 1.61
CA GLY A 113 15.44 -7.61 2.89
C GLY A 113 15.52 -9.10 3.27
N TRP A 114 15.46 -10.00 2.29
CA TRP A 114 15.62 -11.43 2.57
C TRP A 114 17.04 -11.75 3.04
N LEU A 115 18.06 -11.19 2.37
CA LEU A 115 19.46 -11.37 2.74
C LEU A 115 19.74 -10.80 4.13
N GLN A 116 19.28 -9.59 4.46
CA GLN A 116 19.50 -9.02 5.79
C GLN A 116 18.96 -9.90 6.94
N ALA A 117 17.98 -10.76 6.66
CA ALA A 117 17.39 -11.68 7.63
C ALA A 117 17.63 -13.17 7.34
N TRP A 118 18.56 -13.53 6.43
CA TRP A 118 18.66 -14.89 5.88
C TRP A 118 18.82 -15.97 6.97
N ALA A 119 19.69 -15.74 7.96
CA ALA A 119 19.97 -16.71 9.02
C ALA A 119 18.75 -16.91 9.93
N LYS A 120 18.05 -15.83 10.25
CA LYS A 120 16.81 -15.87 11.03
C LYS A 120 15.71 -16.62 10.25
N ASN A 121 15.58 -16.32 8.95
CA ASN A 121 14.57 -16.91 8.07
C ASN A 121 14.77 -18.43 7.93
N LEU A 122 16.02 -18.90 7.74
CA LEU A 122 16.33 -20.32 7.67
C LEU A 122 16.01 -21.03 8.98
N LYS A 123 16.40 -20.45 10.11
CA LYS A 123 16.09 -21.00 11.43
C LYS A 123 14.59 -21.09 11.68
N GLN A 124 13.82 -20.07 11.31
CA GLN A 124 12.36 -20.06 11.42
C GLN A 124 11.70 -21.10 10.51
N ALA A 125 12.31 -21.41 9.37
CA ALA A 125 11.87 -22.50 8.50
C ALA A 125 12.25 -23.89 9.02
N GLY A 126 12.91 -23.98 10.19
CA GLY A 126 13.33 -25.24 10.80
C GLY A 126 14.65 -25.79 10.27
N PHE A 127 15.43 -24.97 9.55
CA PHE A 127 16.74 -25.37 9.06
C PHE A 127 17.86 -25.05 10.05
N ASP A 128 18.89 -25.89 10.02
CA ASP A 128 20.15 -25.75 10.72
C ASP A 128 21.34 -25.87 9.74
N GLU A 129 22.56 -25.77 10.27
CA GLU A 129 23.82 -25.82 9.49
C GLU A 129 24.04 -27.12 8.71
N ILE A 130 23.30 -28.18 9.04
CA ILE A 130 23.43 -29.51 8.43
C ILE A 130 22.32 -29.72 7.41
N THR A 131 21.09 -29.38 7.78
CA THR A 131 19.87 -29.61 7.00
C THR A 131 19.68 -28.58 5.90
N ALA A 132 20.01 -27.30 6.14
CA ALA A 132 19.86 -26.26 5.13
C ALA A 132 20.70 -26.55 3.87
N PRO A 133 22.02 -26.82 3.97
CA PRO A 133 22.84 -27.04 2.78
C PRO A 133 22.42 -28.28 2.00
N ARG A 134 21.93 -29.32 2.70
CA ARG A 134 21.43 -30.54 2.05
C ARG A 134 20.15 -30.25 1.27
N PHE A 135 19.16 -29.59 1.91
CA PHE A 135 17.90 -29.24 1.27
C PHE A 135 18.10 -28.32 0.06
N PHE A 136 18.87 -27.24 0.24
CA PHE A 136 19.04 -26.23 -0.80
C PHE A 136 19.83 -26.74 -2.01
N LYS A 137 20.76 -27.68 -1.85
CA LYS A 137 21.45 -28.33 -2.98
C LYS A 137 20.53 -29.17 -3.87
N ASP A 138 19.51 -29.79 -3.27
CA ASP A 138 18.51 -30.57 -4.02
C ASP A 138 17.43 -29.64 -4.61
N PHE A 139 17.22 -28.48 -4.01
CA PHE A 139 16.17 -27.53 -4.36
C PHE A 139 16.55 -26.52 -5.45
N CYS A 140 17.79 -26.00 -5.43
CA CYS A 140 18.24 -24.98 -6.38
C CYS A 140 19.71 -25.13 -6.77
N THR A 141 20.06 -24.56 -7.93
CA THR A 141 21.41 -24.64 -8.52
C THR A 141 22.34 -23.55 -8.01
N LYS A 142 21.81 -22.34 -7.78
CA LYS A 142 22.53 -21.18 -7.23
C LYS A 142 21.59 -20.15 -6.61
N LEU A 143 22.16 -19.28 -5.79
CA LEU A 143 21.50 -18.07 -5.29
C LEU A 143 21.68 -16.93 -6.29
N ILE A 144 20.59 -16.27 -6.68
CA ILE A 144 20.65 -15.03 -7.46
C ILE A 144 20.18 -13.89 -6.57
N PHE A 145 21.07 -12.95 -6.30
CA PHE A 145 20.71 -11.72 -5.60
C PHE A 145 20.23 -10.67 -6.61
N LEU A 146 18.98 -10.22 -6.42
CA LEU A 146 18.40 -9.10 -7.17
C LEU A 146 18.92 -7.79 -6.58
N ASN A 147 20.06 -7.32 -7.10
CA ASN A 147 20.81 -6.22 -6.51
C ASN A 147 20.34 -4.86 -6.99
N THR A 148 19.62 -4.16 -6.12
CA THR A 148 19.11 -2.81 -6.34
C THR A 148 20.09 -1.70 -5.95
N ALA A 149 21.31 -2.06 -5.51
CA ALA A 149 22.37 -1.17 -5.07
C ALA A 149 22.02 -0.25 -3.86
N ILE A 150 20.94 -0.52 -3.13
CA ILE A 150 20.49 0.31 -1.99
C ILE A 150 21.28 0.06 -0.71
N SER A 151 21.96 -1.10 -0.59
CA SER A 151 22.68 -1.49 0.62
C SER A 151 24.02 -2.13 0.28
N PRO A 152 25.16 -1.50 0.67
CA PRO A 152 26.49 -2.01 0.35
C PRO A 152 26.81 -3.32 1.10
N ASN A 153 26.13 -3.61 2.21
CA ASN A 153 26.36 -4.83 2.97
C ASN A 153 25.71 -6.07 2.34
N SER A 154 24.77 -5.92 1.39
CA SER A 154 24.03 -7.05 0.81
C SER A 154 24.94 -8.10 0.17
N ILE A 155 26.07 -7.67 -0.41
CA ILE A 155 27.04 -8.59 -1.02
C ILE A 155 27.76 -9.44 0.04
N ASN A 156 28.02 -8.88 1.22
CA ASN A 156 28.60 -9.65 2.32
C ASN A 156 27.60 -10.66 2.86
N GLU A 157 26.33 -10.27 2.98
CA GLU A 157 25.24 -11.18 3.39
C GLU A 157 25.04 -12.30 2.36
N LEU A 158 25.09 -11.99 1.06
CA LEU A 158 25.02 -12.98 -0.01
C LEU A 158 26.14 -14.00 0.10
N LYS A 159 27.39 -13.54 0.30
CA LYS A 159 28.55 -14.42 0.50
C LYS A 159 28.40 -15.30 1.73
N ALA A 160 27.97 -14.72 2.85
CA ALA A 160 27.76 -15.46 4.09
C ALA A 160 26.69 -16.55 3.92
N CYS A 161 25.55 -16.20 3.32
CA CYS A 161 24.45 -17.13 3.05
C CYS A 161 24.87 -18.24 2.07
N ALA A 162 25.55 -17.88 0.97
CA ALA A 162 26.02 -18.85 -0.02
C ALA A 162 27.04 -19.84 0.57
N ASN A 163 27.97 -19.34 1.39
CA ASN A 163 28.92 -20.18 2.12
C ASN A 163 28.22 -21.13 3.10
N TYR A 164 27.23 -20.61 3.84
CA TYR A 164 26.42 -21.41 4.76
C TYR A 164 25.69 -22.53 4.02
N LEU A 165 24.97 -22.20 2.95
CA LEU A 165 24.20 -23.13 2.12
C LEU A 165 25.07 -24.03 1.23
N LYS A 166 26.37 -23.73 1.11
CA LYS A 166 27.31 -24.40 0.21
C LYS A 166 26.80 -24.41 -1.24
N LEU A 167 26.30 -23.26 -1.68
CA LEU A 167 25.77 -23.03 -3.03
C LEU A 167 26.58 -21.94 -3.76
N PRO A 168 26.68 -22.02 -5.10
CA PRO A 168 27.12 -20.89 -5.91
C PRO A 168 26.16 -19.70 -5.72
N TYR A 169 26.68 -18.50 -5.98
CA TYR A 169 25.88 -17.29 -5.98
C TYR A 169 26.25 -16.38 -7.15
N GLU A 170 25.31 -15.53 -7.54
CA GLU A 170 25.49 -14.48 -8.54
C GLU A 170 24.79 -13.20 -8.08
N ASP A 171 25.45 -12.09 -8.38
CA ASP A 171 24.93 -10.74 -8.20
C ASP A 171 24.31 -10.28 -9.53
N LEU A 172 22.99 -10.11 -9.55
CA LEU A 172 22.25 -9.65 -10.72
C LEU A 172 21.80 -8.19 -10.50
N PRO A 173 22.41 -7.20 -11.17
CA PRO A 173 21.99 -5.82 -11.07
C PRO A 173 20.55 -5.63 -11.53
N CYS A 174 19.74 -4.98 -10.69
CA CYS A 174 18.33 -4.69 -10.93
C CYS A 174 18.07 -3.19 -10.77
N THR A 175 17.20 -2.64 -11.61
CA THR A 175 16.77 -1.24 -11.48
C THR A 175 15.50 -1.17 -10.63
N LEU A 176 15.35 -0.08 -9.89
CA LEU A 176 14.11 0.16 -9.13
C LEU A 176 13.00 0.78 -9.98
N GLN A 177 13.20 0.96 -11.29
CA GLN A 177 12.31 1.75 -12.15
C GLN A 177 10.87 1.22 -12.15
N TYR A 178 10.70 -0.09 -12.23
CA TYR A 178 9.36 -0.70 -12.20
C TYR A 178 8.69 -0.51 -10.84
N LEU A 179 9.40 -0.74 -9.74
CA LEU A 179 8.90 -0.50 -8.39
C LEU A 179 8.54 0.98 -8.17
N THR A 180 9.36 1.92 -8.69
CA THR A 180 9.06 3.35 -8.66
C THR A 180 7.74 3.65 -9.33
N LEU A 181 7.52 3.19 -10.57
CA LEU A 181 6.26 3.42 -11.30
C LEU A 181 5.06 2.79 -10.58
N PHE A 182 5.26 1.60 -9.99
CA PHE A 182 4.22 0.93 -9.21
C PHE A 182 3.82 1.74 -7.97
N LEU A 183 4.79 2.23 -7.19
CA LEU A 183 4.55 3.06 -6.01
C LEU A 183 3.95 4.42 -6.36
N GLU A 184 4.48 5.07 -7.40
CA GLU A 184 3.92 6.33 -7.91
C GLU A 184 2.46 6.17 -8.31
N ASN A 185 2.10 5.08 -8.98
CA ASN A 185 0.70 4.83 -9.35
C ASN A 185 -0.21 4.74 -8.13
N ILE A 186 0.24 4.05 -7.06
CA ILE A 186 -0.51 3.93 -5.81
C ILE A 186 -0.69 5.31 -5.16
N ILE A 187 0.41 6.04 -4.99
CA ILE A 187 0.42 7.33 -4.31
C ILE A 187 -0.40 8.37 -5.09
N LEU A 188 -0.25 8.43 -6.42
CA LEU A 188 -0.99 9.36 -7.26
C LEU A 188 -2.49 9.09 -7.25
N LYS A 189 -2.91 7.82 -7.31
CA LYS A 189 -4.32 7.45 -7.19
C LYS A 189 -4.89 7.85 -5.83
N TRP A 190 -4.17 7.56 -4.75
CA TRP A 190 -4.56 7.95 -3.41
C TRP A 190 -4.70 9.47 -3.25
N ARG A 191 -3.73 10.24 -3.76
CA ARG A 191 -3.80 11.71 -3.77
C ARG A 191 -5.01 12.20 -4.55
N PHE A 192 -5.28 11.63 -5.73
CA PHE A 192 -6.40 12.02 -6.57
C PHE A 192 -7.75 11.76 -5.88
N SER A 193 -7.95 10.57 -5.29
CA SER A 193 -9.16 10.26 -4.52
C SER A 193 -9.37 11.24 -3.37
N SER A 194 -8.29 11.59 -2.65
CA SER A 194 -8.33 12.59 -1.57
C SER A 194 -8.69 14.00 -2.06
N PHE A 195 -8.35 14.37 -3.30
CA PHE A 195 -8.73 15.65 -3.89
C PHE A 195 -10.18 15.66 -4.35
N GLU A 196 -10.65 14.59 -4.98
CA GLU A 196 -12.02 14.43 -5.44
C GLU A 196 -13.02 14.48 -4.28
N GLU A 197 -12.74 13.78 -3.18
CA GLU A 197 -13.57 13.81 -1.98
C GLU A 197 -13.70 15.23 -1.41
N LYS A 198 -12.60 15.98 -1.35
CA LYS A 198 -12.61 17.38 -0.90
C LYS A 198 -13.39 18.29 -1.85
N ALA A 199 -13.25 18.10 -3.16
CA ALA A 199 -13.99 18.87 -4.14
C ALA A 199 -15.51 18.63 -4.03
N ASN A 200 -15.90 17.36 -3.85
CA ASN A 200 -17.29 16.97 -3.64
C ASN A 200 -17.85 17.54 -2.34
N ASN A 201 -17.12 17.43 -1.22
CA ASN A 201 -17.51 18.03 0.06
C ASN A 201 -17.65 19.56 -0.03
N LEU A 202 -16.73 20.23 -0.72
CA LEU A 202 -16.83 21.68 -0.95
C LEU A 202 -18.06 22.05 -1.78
N SER A 203 -18.38 21.27 -2.82
CA SER A 203 -19.56 21.49 -3.64
C SER A 203 -20.85 21.31 -2.82
N TYR A 204 -20.88 20.30 -1.93
CA TYR A 204 -21.99 20.05 -1.02
C TYR A 204 -22.19 21.22 -0.04
N LEU A 205 -21.12 21.65 0.63
CA LEU A 205 -21.16 22.79 1.57
C LEU A 205 -21.55 24.10 0.89
N ARG A 206 -21.08 24.35 -0.34
CA ARG A 206 -21.51 25.51 -1.14
C ARG A 206 -23.01 25.48 -1.42
N ARG A 207 -23.56 24.32 -1.76
CA ARG A 207 -25.00 24.13 -1.97
C ARG A 207 -25.79 24.37 -0.69
N GLU A 208 -25.27 23.93 0.45
CA GLU A 208 -25.91 24.15 1.75
C GLU A 208 -25.90 25.63 2.16
N ASN A 209 -24.76 26.31 2.02
CA ASN A 209 -24.64 27.75 2.26
C ASN A 209 -25.55 28.58 1.36
N ALA A 210 -25.71 28.20 0.09
CA ALA A 210 -26.66 28.85 -0.82
C ALA A 210 -28.11 28.72 -0.32
N LYS A 211 -28.48 27.58 0.28
CA LYS A 211 -29.81 27.40 0.90
C LYS A 211 -29.99 28.29 2.12
N TYR A 212 -28.99 28.38 3.00
CA TYR A 212 -29.05 29.28 4.17
C TYR A 212 -29.15 30.76 3.74
N ALA A 213 -28.38 31.18 2.74
CA ALA A 213 -28.47 32.54 2.20
C ALA A 213 -29.86 32.85 1.62
N ALA A 214 -30.46 31.91 0.90
CA ALA A 214 -31.83 32.04 0.40
C ALA A 214 -32.85 32.15 1.55
N MET A 215 -32.70 31.39 2.63
CA MET A 215 -33.57 31.49 3.82
C MET A 215 -33.44 32.86 4.50
N VAL A 216 -32.23 33.41 4.62
CA VAL A 216 -32.00 34.74 5.19
C VAL A 216 -32.65 35.84 4.33
N ASP A 217 -32.52 35.77 2.99
CA ASP A 217 -33.18 36.70 2.07
C ASP A 217 -34.71 36.66 2.21
N ILE A 218 -35.28 35.46 2.35
CA ILE A 218 -36.70 35.25 2.62
C ILE A 218 -37.12 35.92 3.94
N ILE A 219 -36.38 35.69 5.03
CA ILE A 219 -36.68 36.30 6.34
C ILE A 219 -36.62 37.83 6.26
N GLN A 220 -35.62 38.37 5.55
CA GLN A 220 -35.47 39.81 5.38
C GLN A 220 -36.64 40.42 4.58
N LYS A 221 -37.10 39.73 3.52
CA LYS A 221 -38.29 40.12 2.77
C LYS A 221 -39.53 40.15 3.66
N PHE A 222 -39.74 39.12 4.47
CA PHE A 222 -40.87 39.10 5.42
C PHE A 222 -40.78 40.20 6.48
N SER A 223 -39.60 40.44 7.05
CA SER A 223 -39.38 41.47 8.08
C SER A 223 -39.63 42.89 7.56
N ASN A 224 -39.43 43.15 6.26
CA ASN A 224 -39.65 44.46 5.65
C ASN A 224 -41.08 44.66 5.13
N THR A 225 -41.93 43.63 5.15
CA THR A 225 -43.27 43.68 4.58
C THR A 225 -44.30 44.10 5.65
N LYS A 226 -44.77 45.35 5.59
CA LYS A 226 -45.62 45.97 6.63
C LYS A 226 -47.13 45.78 6.46
N THR A 227 -47.61 45.04 5.44
CA THR A 227 -49.05 44.98 5.12
C THR A 227 -49.49 43.57 4.73
N LYS A 228 -50.63 43.09 5.24
CA LYS A 228 -51.17 41.72 5.02
C LYS A 228 -51.21 41.31 3.55
N THR A 229 -51.59 42.22 2.65
CA THR A 229 -51.68 41.97 1.21
C THR A 229 -50.32 41.78 0.55
N ALA A 230 -49.28 42.47 1.02
CA ALA A 230 -47.93 42.33 0.49
C ALA A 230 -47.26 41.02 0.92
N ILE A 231 -47.59 40.52 2.12
CA ILE A 231 -47.10 39.22 2.62
C ILE A 231 -47.59 38.06 1.73
N ILE A 232 -48.86 38.09 1.30
CA ILE A 232 -49.45 37.02 0.46
C ILE A 232 -48.78 36.99 -0.93
N THR A 233 -48.52 38.16 -1.52
CA THR A 233 -47.81 38.26 -2.80
C THR A 233 -46.37 37.75 -2.69
N GLU A 234 -45.68 38.08 -1.60
CA GLU A 234 -44.30 37.66 -1.40
C GLU A 234 -44.16 36.15 -1.14
N VAL A 235 -45.09 35.55 -0.39
CA VAL A 235 -45.18 34.07 -0.23
C VAL A 235 -45.34 33.39 -1.59
N LYS A 236 -46.18 33.94 -2.47
CA LYS A 236 -46.43 33.37 -3.80
C LYS A 236 -45.20 33.45 -4.70
N ASN A 237 -44.47 34.57 -4.66
CA ASN A 237 -43.23 34.74 -5.42
C ASN A 237 -42.13 33.77 -4.95
N ILE A 238 -41.98 33.60 -3.63
CA ILE A 238 -41.00 32.68 -3.04
C ILE A 238 -41.32 31.23 -3.39
N LEU A 239 -42.58 30.79 -3.27
CA LEU A 239 -42.98 29.44 -3.65
C LEU A 239 -42.74 29.16 -5.13
N THR A 240 -42.96 30.16 -6.00
CA THR A 240 -42.71 30.03 -7.43
C THR A 240 -41.21 29.91 -7.73
N LEU A 241 -40.36 30.63 -6.98
CA LEU A 241 -38.90 30.57 -7.13
C LEU A 241 -38.31 29.24 -6.60
N ILE A 242 -38.86 28.69 -5.51
CA ILE A 242 -38.39 27.43 -4.90
C ILE A 242 -38.92 26.20 -5.66
N LEU A 243 -40.17 26.22 -6.13
CA LEU A 243 -40.81 25.07 -6.77
C LEU A 243 -40.74 25.11 -8.31
N GLY A 244 -40.55 26.29 -8.91
CA GLY A 244 -40.46 26.48 -10.36
C GLY A 244 -39.07 26.24 -10.96
N ALA A 245 -38.06 25.93 -10.14
CA ALA A 245 -36.72 25.58 -10.62
C ALA A 245 -36.57 24.10 -11.03
N ASN A 246 -37.65 23.30 -10.94
CA ASN A 246 -37.70 21.88 -11.34
C ASN A 246 -38.77 21.64 -12.44
N SER A 247 -38.74 22.42 -13.53
CA SER A 247 -39.47 22.14 -14.76
C SER A 247 -38.59 22.40 -15.98
#